data_AF-A0A832C5M2-F1
#
_entry.id   AF-A0A832C5M2-F1
#
_cell.length_a   1.000
_cell.length_b   1.000
_cell.length_c   1.000
_cell.angle_alpha   90.00
_cell.angle_beta   90.00
_cell.angle_gamma   90.00
#
_symmetry.space_group_name_H-M   'P 1'
#
loop_
_entity.id
_entity.type
_entity.pdbx_description
1 polymer ?
#
loop_
_entity_poly.entity_id
_entity_poly.type
_entity_poly.pdbx_seq_one_letter_code
_entity_poly.pdbx_strand_id
1 'polypeptide(L)'
;MGIVANIIGAWNAVSNRVMMFLPNLVAAVVVFLLGWLVARVARTLIIKVLGALRFDVLTERAGINALLVKGNIQKQPKELLAILVYWFLMLIVIIAAFDVLGLPIIYNLLNKIVLYIPNIIAAVVVLIFGGILANFLETIVKAVSSGLGSETASLLSKIAKYSVVILAITMALQQLNIASSVVTVAFAILFGAFSLALALAFGLGGRDAAANYLQKMREARHK
;
A
#
# COMPACT_ATOMS: atom_id res chain seq x y z
N MET A 1 26.82 29.23 47.94
CA MET A 1 27.42 29.48 46.60
C MET A 1 26.96 28.51 45.50
N GLY A 2 26.47 27.30 45.80
CA GLY A 2 26.04 26.33 44.76
C GLY A 2 24.81 26.71 43.93
N ILE A 3 23.82 27.40 44.50
CA ILE A 3 22.59 27.78 43.77
C ILE A 3 22.88 28.81 42.67
N VAL A 4 23.69 29.83 42.98
CA VAL A 4 24.09 30.87 42.01
C VAL A 4 24.94 30.26 40.88
N ALA A 5 25.84 29.32 41.18
CA ALA A 5 26.60 28.60 40.17
C ALA A 5 25.70 27.73 39.26
N ASN A 6 24.67 27.08 39.83
CA ASN A 6 23.70 26.30 39.06
C ASN A 6 22.81 27.18 38.16
N ILE A 7 22.39 28.36 38.64
CA ILE A 7 21.59 29.31 37.86
C ILE A 7 22.41 29.92 36.71
N ILE A 8 23.66 30.32 36.98
CA ILE A 8 24.57 30.84 35.97
C ILE A 8 24.93 29.76 34.94
N GLY A 9 25.14 28.51 35.39
CA GLY A 9 25.34 27.37 34.52
C GLY A 9 24.14 27.08 33.61
N ALA A 10 22.92 27.14 34.16
CA ALA A 10 21.68 27.00 33.39
C ALA A 10 21.50 28.14 32.36
N TRP A 11 21.81 29.39 32.75
CA TRP A 11 21.77 30.56 31.86
C TRP A 11 22.77 30.42 30.70
N ASN A 12 24.01 30.03 31.00
CA ASN A 12 25.04 29.83 29.97
C ASN A 12 24.65 28.69 29.01
N ALA A 13 24.04 27.62 29.51
CA ALA A 13 23.54 26.53 28.66
C ALA A 13 22.40 26.98 27.72
N VAL A 14 21.47 27.80 28.21
CA VAL A 14 20.39 28.37 27.39
C VAL A 14 20.95 29.37 26.37
N SER A 15 21.81 30.28 26.79
CA SER A 15 22.45 31.28 25.92
C SER A 15 23.25 30.63 24.79
N ASN A 16 24.04 29.59 25.10
CA ASN A 16 24.79 28.84 24.09
C ASN A 16 23.88 28.13 23.09
N ARG A 17 22.74 27.57 23.53
CA ARG A 17 21.76 26.95 22.62
C ARG A 17 21.11 27.99 21.70
N VAL A 18 20.79 29.18 22.21
CA VAL A 18 20.22 30.27 21.41
C VAL A 18 21.24 30.80 20.39
N MET A 19 22.51 30.96 20.80
CA MET A 19 23.59 31.38 19.89
C MET A 19 23.84 30.37 18.76
N MET A 20 23.71 29.07 19.02
CA MET A 20 23.84 28.04 17.97
C MET A 20 22.57 27.89 17.11
N PHE A 21 21.40 28.26 17.62
CA PHE A 21 20.14 28.18 16.88
C PHE A 21 20.04 29.21 15.76
N LEU A 22 20.55 30.44 15.96
CA LEU A 22 20.49 31.50 14.95
C LEU A 22 21.19 31.13 13.62
N PRO A 23 22.45 30.66 13.62
CA PRO A 23 23.12 30.19 12.40
C PRO A 23 22.38 29.01 11.74
N ASN A 24 21.90 28.06 12.54
CA ASN A 24 21.14 26.91 12.05
C ASN A 24 19.80 27.33 11.43
N LEU A 25 19.15 28.36 11.98
CA LEU A 25 17.93 28.94 11.42
C LEU A 25 18.17 29.51 10.03
N VAL A 26 19.26 30.27 9.85
CA VAL A 26 19.63 30.81 8.54
C VAL A 26 19.94 29.68 7.56
N ALA A 27 20.73 28.68 7.97
CA ALA A 27 21.05 27.52 7.14
C ALA A 27 19.79 26.74 6.73
N ALA A 28 18.85 26.52 7.65
CA ALA A 28 17.59 25.83 7.38
C ALA A 28 16.70 26.62 6.42
N VAL A 29 16.64 27.95 6.53
CA VAL A 29 15.93 28.81 5.56
C VAL A 29 16.56 28.70 4.18
N VAL A 30 17.89 28.71 4.08
CA VAL A 30 18.60 28.52 2.80
C VAL A 30 18.26 27.16 2.19
N VAL A 31 18.34 26.08 2.97
CA VAL A 31 17.96 24.72 2.52
C VAL A 31 16.52 24.68 2.06
N PHE A 32 15.60 25.31 2.79
CA PHE A 32 14.19 25.37 2.43
C PHE A 32 13.96 26.10 1.11
N LEU A 33 14.60 27.26 0.91
CA LEU A 33 14.47 28.04 -0.32
C LEU A 33 15.04 27.29 -1.54
N LEU A 34 16.22 26.68 -1.39
CA LEU A 34 16.84 25.87 -2.44
C LEU A 34 15.97 24.65 -2.77
N GLY A 35 15.52 23.92 -1.74
CA GLY A 35 14.67 22.75 -1.90
C GLY A 35 13.31 23.08 -2.52
N TRP A 36 12.70 24.20 -2.14
CA TRP A 36 11.45 24.68 -2.75
C TRP A 36 11.60 24.93 -4.25
N LEU A 37 12.72 25.54 -4.67
CA LEU A 37 13.03 25.74 -6.08
C LEU A 37 13.14 24.39 -6.83
N VAL A 38 13.87 23.43 -6.25
CA VAL A 38 14.01 22.07 -6.79
C VAL A 38 12.65 21.38 -6.91
N ALA A 39 11.83 21.42 -5.86
CA ALA A 39 10.49 20.80 -5.86
C ALA A 39 9.58 21.41 -6.94
N ARG A 40 9.65 22.73 -7.15
CA ARG A 40 8.89 23.42 -8.19
C ARG A 40 9.31 23.00 -9.59
N VAL A 41 10.62 22.88 -9.84
CA VAL A 41 11.16 22.39 -11.12
C VAL A 41 10.74 20.95 -11.37
N ALA A 42 10.90 20.07 -10.36
CA ALA A 42 10.50 18.68 -10.44
C ALA A 42 9.00 18.53 -10.77
N ARG A 43 8.13 19.33 -10.14
CA ARG A 43 6.69 19.35 -10.47
C ARG A 43 6.45 19.60 -11.96
N THR A 44 7.09 20.61 -12.53
CA THR A 44 6.93 20.93 -13.96
C THR A 44 7.48 19.83 -14.86
N LEU A 45 8.60 19.22 -14.50
CA LEU A 45 9.17 18.08 -15.23
C LEU A 45 8.21 16.89 -15.23
N ILE A 46 7.62 16.55 -14.08
CA ILE A 46 6.70 15.43 -13.95
C ILE A 46 5.45 15.64 -14.81
N ILE A 47 4.88 16.86 -14.84
CA ILE A 47 3.74 17.16 -15.71
C ILE A 47 4.11 16.94 -17.18
N LYS A 48 5.30 17.40 -17.60
CA LYS A 48 5.79 17.22 -18.98
C LYS A 48 6.00 15.75 -19.31
N VAL A 49 6.63 14.98 -18.43
CA VAL A 49 6.90 13.54 -18.61
C VAL A 49 5.60 12.74 -18.66
N LEU A 50 4.68 12.96 -17.72
CA LEU A 50 3.37 12.28 -17.71
C LEU A 50 2.53 12.64 -18.94
N GLY A 51 2.62 13.88 -19.42
CA GLY A 51 2.02 14.31 -20.68
C GLY A 51 2.64 13.60 -21.89
N ALA A 52 3.96 13.48 -21.96
CA ALA A 52 4.67 12.78 -23.03
C ALA A 52 4.32 11.27 -23.07
N LEU A 53 4.11 10.66 -21.91
CA LEU A 53 3.72 9.24 -21.77
C LEU A 53 2.24 8.98 -22.08
N ARG A 54 1.45 9.99 -22.47
CA ARG A 54 0.00 9.89 -22.70
C ARG A 54 -0.74 9.25 -21.51
N PHE A 55 -0.35 9.62 -20.28
CA PHE A 55 -0.95 9.10 -19.05
C PHE A 55 -2.48 9.29 -19.03
N ASP A 56 -2.97 10.33 -19.69
CA ASP A 56 -4.38 10.64 -19.88
C ASP A 56 -5.17 9.43 -20.44
N VAL A 57 -4.61 8.69 -21.41
CA VAL A 57 -5.25 7.52 -22.06
C VAL A 57 -5.35 6.33 -21.09
N LEU A 58 -4.34 6.12 -20.25
CA LEU A 58 -4.36 5.06 -19.24
C LEU A 58 -5.40 5.36 -18.16
N THR A 59 -5.48 6.61 -17.71
CA THR A 59 -6.45 7.03 -16.69
C THR A 59 -7.89 7.01 -17.18
N GLU A 60 -8.11 7.27 -18.46
CA GLU A 60 -9.43 7.17 -19.09
C GLU A 60 -9.88 5.70 -19.18
N ARG A 61 -9.00 4.80 -19.63
CA ARG A 61 -9.28 3.35 -19.68
C ARG A 61 -9.49 2.73 -18.30
N ALA A 62 -8.83 3.27 -17.27
CA ALA A 62 -9.01 2.85 -15.88
C ALA A 62 -10.27 3.43 -15.21
N GLY A 63 -11.05 4.28 -15.90
CA GLY A 63 -12.25 4.91 -15.35
C GLY A 63 -11.99 5.95 -14.25
N ILE A 64 -10.73 6.36 -14.07
CA ILE A 64 -10.32 7.30 -13.01
C ILE A 64 -10.94 8.68 -13.23
N ASN A 65 -11.08 9.10 -14.50
CA ASN A 65 -11.72 10.38 -14.84
C ASN A 65 -13.19 10.43 -14.37
N ALA A 66 -13.93 9.32 -14.47
CA ALA A 66 -15.32 9.24 -14.03
C ALA A 66 -15.45 9.36 -12.50
N LEU A 67 -14.45 8.89 -11.74
CA LEU A 67 -14.39 9.03 -10.29
C LEU A 67 -14.07 10.47 -9.86
N LEU A 68 -13.15 11.14 -10.57
CA LEU A 68 -12.77 12.53 -10.29
C LEU A 68 -13.90 13.53 -10.58
N VAL A 69 -14.63 13.33 -11.68
CA VAL A 69 -15.79 14.15 -12.03
C VAL A 69 -16.92 13.98 -11.01
N LYS A 70 -17.19 12.74 -10.56
CA LYS A 70 -18.15 12.48 -9.47
C LYS A 70 -17.75 13.14 -8.15
N GLY A 71 -16.45 13.35 -7.92
CA GLY A 71 -15.91 14.06 -6.76
C GLY A 71 -15.80 15.59 -6.93
N ASN A 72 -16.32 16.16 -8.02
CA ASN A 72 -16.22 17.59 -8.35
C ASN A 72 -14.77 18.12 -8.43
N ILE A 73 -13.81 17.26 -8.81
CA ILE A 73 -12.40 17.64 -8.95
C ILE A 73 -12.13 18.07 -10.40
N GLN A 74 -11.89 19.36 -10.61
CA GLN A 74 -11.68 19.96 -11.95
C GLN A 74 -10.25 19.79 -12.52
N LYS A 75 -9.37 19.07 -11.82
CA LYS A 75 -7.97 18.88 -12.22
C LYS A 75 -7.77 17.56 -12.96
N GLN A 76 -6.89 17.55 -13.96
CA GLN A 76 -6.53 16.34 -14.69
C GLN A 76 -5.72 15.38 -13.79
N PRO A 77 -5.84 14.04 -13.96
CA PRO A 77 -5.12 13.05 -13.14
C PRO A 77 -3.60 13.29 -13.08
N LYS A 78 -2.97 13.67 -14.19
CA LYS A 78 -1.53 13.99 -14.24
C LYS A 78 -1.16 15.21 -13.41
N GLU A 79 -2.05 16.21 -13.32
CA GLU A 79 -1.83 17.38 -12.47
C GLU A 79 -1.95 17.03 -10.99
N LEU A 80 -2.91 16.15 -10.65
CA LEU A 80 -3.05 15.64 -9.28
C LEU A 80 -1.80 14.87 -8.85
N LEU A 81 -1.29 13.97 -9.70
CA LEU A 81 -0.02 13.28 -9.43
C LEU A 81 1.15 14.24 -9.29
N ALA A 82 1.28 15.23 -10.17
CA ALA A 82 2.34 16.22 -10.05
C ALA A 82 2.24 17.07 -8.78
N ILE A 83 1.02 17.41 -8.34
CA ILE A 83 0.77 18.08 -7.06
C ILE A 83 1.17 17.17 -5.89
N LEU A 84 0.81 15.89 -5.92
CA LEU A 84 1.21 14.92 -4.91
C LEU A 84 2.73 14.79 -4.81
N VAL A 85 3.43 14.66 -5.93
CA VAL A 85 4.90 14.58 -5.92
C VAL A 85 5.54 15.88 -5.48
N TYR A 86 5.00 17.04 -5.86
CA TYR A 86 5.47 18.33 -5.35
C TYR A 86 5.38 18.39 -3.82
N TRP A 87 4.25 18.02 -3.24
CA TRP A 87 4.07 18.00 -1.79
C TRP A 87 4.98 16.97 -1.12
N PHE A 88 5.19 15.81 -1.74
CA PHE A 88 6.13 14.80 -1.25
C PHE A 88 7.56 15.35 -1.18
N LEU A 89 8.05 15.93 -2.28
CA LEU A 89 9.37 16.56 -2.33
C LEU A 89 9.48 17.72 -1.33
N MET A 90 8.44 18.54 -1.23
CA MET A 90 8.39 19.64 -0.26
C MET A 90 8.51 19.12 1.18
N LEU A 91 7.89 17.98 1.48
CA LEU A 91 7.96 17.36 2.80
C LEU A 91 9.39 16.88 3.12
N ILE A 92 10.12 16.34 2.13
CA ILE A 92 11.54 16.00 2.26
C ILE A 92 12.38 17.25 2.54
N VAL A 93 12.10 18.35 1.83
CA VAL A 93 12.80 19.63 2.04
C VAL A 93 12.54 20.18 3.44
N ILE A 94 11.30 20.10 3.93
CA ILE A 94 10.92 20.48 5.29
C ILE A 94 11.68 19.64 6.33
N ILE A 95 11.79 18.32 6.11
CA ILE A 95 12.55 17.42 6.98
C ILE A 95 14.02 17.82 7.02
N ALA A 96 14.63 18.07 5.86
CA ALA A 96 16.02 18.51 5.78
C ALA A 96 16.24 19.85 6.50
N ALA A 97 15.28 20.78 6.41
CA ALA A 97 15.33 22.02 7.18
C ALA A 97 15.26 21.76 8.70
N PHE A 98 14.38 20.86 9.16
CA PHE A 98 14.30 20.47 10.58
C PHE A 98 15.54 19.75 11.11
N ASP A 99 16.22 18.98 10.25
CA ASP A 99 17.49 18.34 10.57
C ASP A 99 18.58 19.40 10.81
N VAL A 100 18.71 20.36 9.89
CA VAL A 100 19.65 21.49 10.01
C VAL A 100 19.34 22.37 11.23
N LEU A 101 18.06 22.54 11.58
CA LEU A 101 17.65 23.23 12.81
C LEU A 101 18.07 22.50 14.10
N GLY A 102 18.50 21.24 14.02
CA GLY A 102 18.85 20.43 15.18
C GLY A 102 17.62 19.99 15.98
N LEU A 103 16.50 19.70 15.30
CA LEU A 103 15.24 19.26 15.90
C LEU A 103 14.98 17.77 15.63
N PRO A 104 15.77 16.84 16.22
CA PRO A 104 15.77 15.42 15.87
C PRO A 104 14.43 14.73 16.16
N ILE A 105 13.67 15.20 17.16
CA ILE A 105 12.34 14.63 17.46
C ILE A 105 11.39 14.91 16.30
N ILE A 106 11.32 16.15 15.82
CA ILE A 106 10.45 16.55 14.72
C ILE A 106 10.91 15.89 13.42
N TYR A 107 12.22 15.93 13.15
CA TYR A 107 12.83 15.23 12.02
C TYR A 107 12.44 13.75 11.98
N ASN A 108 12.62 13.01 13.09
CA ASN A 108 12.34 11.59 13.15
C ASN A 108 10.86 11.26 12.96
N LEU A 109 9.95 12.09 13.50
CA LEU A 109 8.51 11.92 13.30
C LEU A 109 8.11 12.15 11.84
N LEU A 110 8.57 13.24 11.23
CA LEU A 110 8.28 13.55 9.83
C LEU A 110 8.93 12.54 8.87
N ASN A 111 10.15 12.08 9.15
CA ASN A 111 10.83 11.08 8.34
C ASN A 111 10.07 9.75 8.34
N LYS A 112 9.50 9.32 9.48
CA LYS A 112 8.62 8.15 9.52
C LYS A 112 7.39 8.31 8.62
N ILE A 113 6.80 9.51 8.57
CA ILE A 113 5.66 9.79 7.68
C ILE A 113 6.07 9.69 6.20
N VAL A 114 7.23 10.25 5.81
CA VAL A 114 7.75 10.12 4.43
C VAL A 114 7.97 8.67 4.05
N LEU A 115 8.65 7.91 4.91
CA LEU A 115 8.95 6.50 4.67
C LEU A 115 7.69 5.62 4.63
N TYR A 116 6.56 6.12 5.14
CA TYR A 116 5.27 5.45 5.06
C TYR A 116 4.56 5.66 3.71
N ILE A 117 4.85 6.75 2.98
CA ILE A 117 4.19 7.05 1.70
C ILE A 117 4.43 5.97 0.63
N PRO A 118 5.65 5.43 0.43
CA PRO A 118 5.88 4.31 -0.48
C PRO A 118 4.98 3.10 -0.20
N ASN A 119 4.73 2.81 1.08
CA ASN A 119 3.84 1.73 1.49
C ASN A 119 2.38 2.00 1.10
N ILE A 120 1.90 3.23 1.24
CA ILE A 120 0.57 3.61 0.76
C ILE A 120 0.46 3.41 -0.75
N ILE A 121 1.47 3.84 -1.51
CA ILE A 121 1.49 3.67 -2.97
C ILE A 121 1.44 2.18 -3.33
N ALA A 122 2.29 1.36 -2.71
CA ALA A 122 2.31 -0.08 -2.94
C ALA A 122 0.97 -0.75 -2.58
N ALA A 123 0.31 -0.32 -1.50
CA ALA A 123 -1.02 -0.83 -1.12
C ALA A 123 -2.09 -0.50 -2.17
N VAL A 124 -2.12 0.74 -2.67
CA VAL A 124 -3.03 1.17 -3.75
C VAL A 124 -2.77 0.37 -5.03
N VAL A 125 -1.50 0.18 -5.39
CA VAL A 125 -1.08 -0.62 -6.55
C VAL A 125 -1.60 -2.05 -6.41
N VAL A 126 -1.38 -2.70 -5.27
CA VAL A 126 -1.87 -4.07 -4.99
C VAL A 126 -3.39 -4.15 -5.11
N LEU A 127 -4.14 -3.16 -4.61
CA LEU A 127 -5.61 -3.15 -4.74
C LEU A 127 -6.07 -3.03 -6.20
N ILE A 128 -5.42 -2.16 -6.99
CA ILE A 128 -5.75 -1.98 -8.41
C ILE A 128 -5.47 -3.28 -9.17
N PHE A 129 -4.26 -3.84 -9.04
CA PHE A 129 -3.88 -5.07 -9.72
C PHE A 129 -4.69 -6.27 -9.24
N GLY A 130 -4.95 -6.37 -7.93
CA GLY A 130 -5.78 -7.40 -7.34
C GLY A 130 -7.22 -7.35 -7.85
N GLY A 131 -7.80 -6.16 -8.00
CA GLY A 131 -9.13 -5.98 -8.58
C GLY A 131 -9.20 -6.38 -10.05
N ILE A 132 -8.18 -6.01 -10.85
CA ILE A 132 -8.07 -6.44 -12.26
C ILE A 132 -7.96 -7.96 -12.34
N LEU A 133 -7.07 -8.56 -11.55
CA LEU A 133 -6.86 -10.00 -11.49
C LEU A 133 -8.14 -10.74 -11.05
N ALA A 134 -8.89 -10.21 -10.09
CA ALA A 134 -10.14 -10.78 -9.62
C ALA A 134 -11.20 -10.83 -10.74
N ASN A 135 -11.36 -9.74 -11.51
CA ASN A 135 -12.29 -9.71 -12.64
C ASN A 135 -11.86 -10.65 -13.77
N PHE A 136 -10.54 -10.76 -14.00
CA PHE A 136 -10.00 -11.69 -14.99
C PHE A 136 -10.28 -13.15 -14.60
N LEU A 137 -10.03 -13.50 -13.34
CA LEU A 137 -10.31 -14.83 -12.81
C LEU A 137 -11.80 -15.14 -12.78
N GLU A 138 -12.67 -14.19 -12.45
CA GLU A 138 -14.13 -14.35 -12.58
C GLU A 138 -14.51 -14.78 -14.01
N THR A 139 -13.94 -14.11 -15.02
CA THR A 139 -14.23 -14.38 -16.43
C THR A 139 -13.76 -15.78 -16.84
N ILE A 140 -12.54 -16.17 -16.46
CA ILE A 140 -11.99 -17.51 -16.75
C ILE A 140 -12.85 -18.59 -16.08
N VAL A 141 -13.13 -18.44 -14.78
CA VAL A 141 -13.88 -19.45 -14.03
C VAL A 141 -15.29 -19.58 -14.59
N LYS A 142 -15.94 -18.48 -14.96
CA LYS A 142 -17.27 -18.50 -15.59
C LYS A 142 -17.28 -19.19 -16.95
N ALA A 143 -16.23 -19.00 -17.75
CA ALA A 143 -16.08 -19.65 -19.06
C ALA A 143 -15.81 -21.16 -18.93
N VAL A 144 -14.99 -21.58 -17.96
CA VAL A 144 -14.69 -23.01 -17.74
C VAL A 144 -15.88 -23.75 -17.13
N SER A 145 -16.63 -23.08 -16.24
CA SER A 145 -17.77 -23.68 -15.55
C SER A 145 -19.09 -23.57 -16.30
N SER A 146 -19.11 -22.96 -17.50
CA SER A 146 -20.36 -22.76 -18.26
C SER A 146 -21.06 -24.07 -18.66
N GLY A 147 -20.33 -25.20 -18.69
CA GLY A 147 -20.89 -26.53 -18.92
C GLY A 147 -21.67 -27.12 -17.74
N LEU A 148 -21.58 -26.52 -16.55
CA LEU A 148 -22.23 -27.01 -15.31
C LEU A 148 -23.58 -26.34 -15.00
N GLY A 149 -24.05 -25.45 -15.88
CA GLY A 149 -25.27 -24.65 -15.68
C GLY A 149 -24.97 -23.19 -15.33
N SER A 150 -25.82 -22.27 -15.79
CA SER A 150 -25.58 -20.82 -15.69
C SER A 150 -25.52 -20.29 -14.26
N GLU A 151 -26.32 -20.87 -13.37
CA GLU A 151 -26.38 -20.50 -11.95
C GLU A 151 -25.11 -20.94 -11.21
N THR A 152 -24.74 -22.21 -11.33
CA THR A 152 -23.52 -22.78 -10.73
C THR A 152 -22.26 -22.09 -11.26
N ALA A 153 -22.20 -21.81 -12.55
CA ALA A 153 -21.07 -21.09 -13.14
C ALA A 153 -20.89 -19.68 -12.56
N SER A 154 -22.01 -18.97 -12.35
CA SER A 154 -22.03 -17.63 -11.76
C SER A 154 -21.62 -17.65 -10.28
N LEU A 155 -22.03 -18.67 -9.52
CA LEU A 155 -21.63 -18.82 -8.12
C LEU A 155 -20.14 -19.10 -7.99
N LEU A 156 -19.60 -20.07 -8.75
CA LEU A 156 -18.17 -20.40 -8.74
C LEU A 156 -17.30 -19.21 -9.15
N SER A 157 -17.71 -18.48 -10.20
CA SER A 157 -16.95 -17.31 -10.65
C SER A 157 -16.92 -16.19 -9.62
N LYS A 158 -18.04 -15.93 -8.95
CA LYS A 158 -18.11 -14.93 -7.87
C LYS A 158 -17.28 -15.33 -6.66
N ILE A 159 -17.31 -16.60 -6.25
CA ILE A 159 -16.46 -17.09 -5.16
C ILE A 159 -14.99 -16.84 -5.51
N ALA A 160 -14.55 -17.24 -6.70
CA ALA A 160 -13.19 -17.02 -7.16
C ALA A 160 -12.80 -15.53 -7.15
N LYS A 161 -13.69 -14.65 -7.65
CA LYS A 161 -13.48 -13.20 -7.60
C LYS A 161 -13.27 -12.69 -6.18
N TYR A 162 -14.20 -13.01 -5.27
CA TYR A 162 -14.16 -12.51 -3.90
C TYR A 162 -12.97 -13.06 -3.12
N SER A 163 -12.55 -14.30 -3.36
CA SER A 163 -11.31 -14.84 -2.78
C SER A 163 -10.09 -13.98 -3.14
N VAL A 164 -9.96 -13.60 -4.41
CA VAL A 164 -8.84 -12.78 -4.89
C VAL A 164 -8.92 -11.35 -4.34
N VAL A 165 -10.13 -10.77 -4.26
CA VAL A 165 -10.33 -9.44 -3.67
C VAL A 165 -9.96 -9.45 -2.19
N ILE A 166 -10.39 -10.45 -1.42
CA ILE A 166 -10.05 -10.57 0.01
C ILE A 166 -8.53 -10.67 0.17
N LEU A 167 -7.86 -11.50 -0.64
CA LEU A 167 -6.40 -11.62 -0.64
C LEU A 167 -5.71 -10.29 -0.93
N ALA A 168 -6.16 -9.55 -1.95
CA ALA A 168 -5.60 -8.26 -2.31
C ALA A 168 -5.79 -7.23 -1.19
N ILE A 169 -6.94 -7.23 -0.52
CA ILE A 169 -7.20 -6.36 0.65
C ILE A 169 -6.25 -6.74 1.79
N THR A 170 -6.11 -8.02 2.12
CA THR A 170 -5.18 -8.49 3.15
C THR A 170 -3.74 -8.08 2.84
N MET A 171 -3.28 -8.24 1.60
CA MET A 171 -1.95 -7.80 1.17
C MET A 171 -1.77 -6.29 1.25
N ALA A 172 -2.79 -5.51 0.87
CA ALA A 172 -2.76 -4.06 1.00
C ALA A 172 -2.66 -3.61 2.47
N LEU A 173 -3.40 -4.26 3.37
CA LEU A 173 -3.31 -4.02 4.82
C LEU A 173 -1.92 -4.36 5.38
N GLN A 174 -1.31 -5.45 4.91
CA GLN A 174 0.08 -5.80 5.26
C GLN A 174 1.06 -4.73 4.79
N GLN A 175 0.91 -4.24 3.55
CA GLN A 175 1.77 -3.18 3.01
C GLN A 175 1.64 -1.89 3.83
N LEU A 176 0.43 -1.53 4.24
CA LEU A 176 0.19 -0.40 5.15
C LEU A 176 0.77 -0.61 6.56
N ASN A 177 1.35 -1.77 6.86
CA ASN A 177 1.91 -2.09 8.17
C ASN A 177 0.91 -1.93 9.33
N ILE A 178 -0.40 -1.98 9.03
CA ILE A 178 -1.45 -1.82 10.04
C ILE A 178 -1.66 -3.18 10.68
N ALA A 179 -1.09 -3.36 11.88
CA ALA A 179 -1.17 -4.60 12.64
C ALA A 179 -0.92 -5.83 11.75
N SER A 180 0.12 -5.77 10.89
CA SER A 180 0.38 -6.76 9.84
C SER A 180 0.47 -8.18 10.40
N SER A 181 1.04 -8.34 11.61
CA SER A 181 1.06 -9.62 12.33
C SER A 181 -0.34 -10.11 12.67
N VAL A 182 -1.23 -9.24 13.17
CA VAL A 182 -2.61 -9.60 13.52
C VAL A 182 -3.37 -10.00 12.25
N VAL A 183 -3.25 -9.22 11.18
CA VAL A 183 -3.88 -9.51 9.88
C VAL A 183 -3.40 -10.85 9.32
N THR A 184 -2.09 -11.09 9.35
CA THR A 184 -1.48 -12.34 8.84
C THR A 184 -1.93 -13.54 9.65
N VAL A 185 -1.91 -13.45 10.99
CA VAL A 185 -2.35 -14.54 11.86
C VAL A 185 -3.84 -14.81 11.71
N ALA A 186 -4.68 -13.77 11.70
CA ALA A 186 -6.12 -13.92 11.51
C ALA A 186 -6.45 -14.57 10.16
N PHE A 187 -5.77 -14.15 9.09
CA PHE A 187 -5.91 -14.75 7.77
C PHE A 187 -5.44 -16.20 7.76
N ALA A 188 -4.27 -16.50 8.33
CA ALA A 188 -3.73 -17.86 8.41
C ALA A 188 -4.66 -18.80 9.18
N ILE A 189 -5.27 -18.34 10.28
CA ILE A 189 -6.25 -19.11 11.04
C ILE A 189 -7.51 -19.36 10.20
N LEU A 190 -8.05 -18.32 9.56
CA LEU A 190 -9.27 -18.44 8.76
C LEU A 190 -9.07 -19.36 7.55
N PHE A 191 -7.97 -19.17 6.81
CA PHE A 191 -7.63 -19.98 5.66
C PHE A 191 -7.25 -21.41 6.07
N GLY A 192 -6.55 -21.57 7.20
CA GLY A 192 -6.22 -22.86 7.78
C GLY A 192 -7.48 -23.64 8.19
N ALA A 193 -8.44 -23.00 8.85
CA ALA A 193 -9.72 -23.59 9.20
C ALA A 193 -10.52 -24.00 7.96
N PHE A 194 -10.59 -23.13 6.95
CA PHE A 194 -11.27 -23.42 5.68
C PHE A 194 -10.61 -24.60 4.94
N SER A 195 -9.27 -24.59 4.85
CA SER A 195 -8.50 -25.65 4.21
C SER A 195 -8.68 -26.99 4.93
N LEU A 196 -8.69 -26.98 6.27
CA LEU A 196 -8.95 -28.16 7.08
C LEU A 196 -10.38 -28.68 6.88
N ALA A 197 -11.38 -27.80 6.83
CA ALA A 197 -12.76 -28.17 6.58
C ALA A 197 -12.92 -28.84 5.20
N LEU A 198 -12.30 -28.28 4.16
CA LEU A 198 -12.29 -28.91 2.83
C LEU A 198 -11.55 -30.26 2.85
N ALA A 199 -10.38 -30.33 3.48
CA ALA A 199 -9.62 -31.56 3.60
C ALA A 199 -10.43 -32.68 4.28
N LEU A 200 -11.17 -32.35 5.34
CA LEU A 200 -12.06 -33.29 6.03
C LEU A 200 -13.29 -33.65 5.17
N ALA A 201 -13.91 -32.68 4.50
CA ALA A 201 -15.07 -32.92 3.65
C ALA A 201 -14.74 -33.88 2.49
N PHE A 202 -13.63 -33.63 1.78
CA PHE A 202 -13.16 -34.52 0.72
C PHE A 202 -12.60 -35.84 1.26
N GLY A 203 -11.85 -35.82 2.36
CA GLY A 203 -11.26 -37.01 2.95
C GLY A 203 -12.30 -38.01 3.49
N LEU A 204 -13.31 -37.51 4.21
CA LEU A 204 -14.40 -38.33 4.73
C LEU A 204 -15.40 -38.70 3.62
N GLY A 205 -15.77 -37.76 2.76
CA GLY A 205 -16.73 -37.99 1.67
C GLY A 205 -16.19 -38.89 0.55
N GLY A 206 -14.88 -38.91 0.32
CA GLY A 206 -14.23 -39.75 -0.69
C GLY A 206 -13.82 -41.13 -0.18
N ARG A 207 -14.01 -41.44 1.11
CA ARG A 207 -13.54 -42.67 1.76
C ARG A 207 -14.04 -43.93 1.05
N ASP A 208 -15.34 -43.98 0.74
CA ASP A 208 -15.96 -45.16 0.13
C ASP A 208 -15.53 -45.34 -1.33
N ALA A 209 -15.39 -44.24 -2.07
CA ALA A 209 -14.88 -44.27 -3.44
C ALA A 209 -13.44 -44.79 -3.49
N ALA A 210 -12.59 -44.35 -2.55
CA ALA A 210 -11.22 -44.84 -2.41
C ALA A 210 -11.17 -46.33 -2.03
N ALA A 211 -12.01 -46.76 -1.07
CA ALA A 211 -12.10 -48.16 -0.66
C ALA A 211 -12.48 -49.07 -1.84
N ASN A 212 -13.49 -48.68 -2.61
CA ASN A 212 -13.96 -49.43 -3.78
C ASN A 212 -12.91 -49.50 -4.90
N TYR A 213 -12.16 -48.43 -5.12
CA TYR A 213 -11.09 -48.41 -6.13
C TYR A 213 -9.95 -49.36 -5.77
N LEU A 214 -9.51 -49.34 -4.50
CA LEU A 214 -8.48 -50.24 -3.98
C LEU A 214 -8.92 -51.71 -4.07
N GLN A 215 -10.20 -51.99 -3.80
CA GLN A 215 -10.75 -53.34 -3.87
C GLN A 215 -10.74 -53.89 -5.31
N LYS A 216 -11.17 -53.08 -6.30
CA LYS A 216 -11.10 -53.44 -7.73
C LYS A 216 -9.66 -53.73 -8.19
N MET A 217 -8.69 -52.93 -7.76
CA MET A 217 -7.28 -53.19 -8.06
C MET A 217 -6.78 -54.49 -7.45
N ARG A 218 -7.24 -54.84 -6.24
CA ARG A 218 -6.86 -56.07 -5.56
C ARG A 218 -7.43 -57.29 -6.26
N GLU A 219 -8.68 -57.23 -6.72
CA GLU A 219 -9.34 -58.30 -7.48
C GLU A 219 -8.70 -58.49 -8.88
N ALA A 220 -8.32 -57.40 -9.56
CA ALA A 220 -7.63 -57.47 -10.84
C ALA A 220 -6.21 -58.07 -10.75
N ARG A 221 -5.59 -58.07 -9.57
CA ARG A 221 -4.26 -58.65 -9.34
C ARG A 221 -4.29 -60.14 -9.00
N HIS A 222 -5.47 -60.69 -8.71
CA HIS A 222 -5.68 -62.11 -8.39
C HIS A 222 -6.30 -62.92 -9.55
N LYS A 223 -6.39 -62.32 -10.75
CA LYS A 223 -6.57 -63.02 -12.03
C LYS A 223 -5.26 -63.04 -12.78
#